data_AF-A0A366ZKK2-F1
#
_entry.id   AF-A0A366ZKK2-F1
#
_cell.length_a   1.000
_cell.length_b   1.000
_cell.length_c   1.000
_cell.angle_alpha   90.00
_cell.angle_beta   90.00
_cell.angle_gamma   90.00
#
_symmetry.space_group_name_H-M   'P 1'
#
loop_
_entity.id
_entity.type
_entity.pdbx_description
1 polymer ?
#
loop_
_entity_poly.entity_id
_entity_poly.type
_entity_poly.pdbx_seq_one_letter_code
_entity_poly.pdbx_strand_id
1 'polypeptide(L)'
;MPTPSPDSFAALARSSPWRWSTLRFTVRWPGDPWTNGAVRAWLRRPDSLRVESLDGALLRAERTPPPTVGILGLGGGTTRQARWASQAVRPPLRPDGLVAERPSDPLLTYDDPMHDSYHWVAMLDPAELADGVDRRDRSWAPALRTGTVTAVEHAGRAAWEAVVVPEDTYEPRCGCCPLLRTRAVDLLEFEGRPEALLEAYPDAFRVRLDVQTGVCVLTQEIGGLRPGKGHDLRIEAVDEPMDDALFTQRRRT
;
A
#
# COMPACT_ATOMS: atom_id res chain seq x y z
N MET A 1 -10.28 -1.02 21.97
CA MET A 1 -9.83 -0.37 20.73
C MET A 1 -8.34 -0.14 20.86
N PRO A 2 -7.54 -0.38 19.80
CA PRO A 2 -6.09 -0.22 19.89
C PRO A 2 -5.74 1.26 20.14
N THR A 3 -4.67 1.50 20.88
CA THR A 3 -4.24 2.85 21.28
C THR A 3 -3.17 3.36 20.30
N PRO A 4 -3.16 4.64 19.92
CA PRO A 4 -2.12 5.18 19.05
C PRO A 4 -0.73 5.03 19.69
N SER A 5 0.12 4.24 19.05
CA SER A 5 1.53 4.05 19.41
C SER A 5 2.31 3.62 18.16
N PRO A 6 3.64 3.79 18.11
CA PRO A 6 4.45 3.31 16.98
C PRO A 6 4.22 1.82 16.65
N ASP A 7 4.17 0.99 17.69
CA ASP A 7 3.94 -0.45 17.56
C ASP A 7 2.53 -0.77 17.03
N SER A 8 1.49 -0.12 17.55
CA SER A 8 0.13 -0.27 17.03
C SER A 8 0.00 0.27 15.60
N PHE A 9 0.73 1.33 15.24
CA PHE A 9 0.74 1.91 13.89
C PHE A 9 1.31 0.91 12.86
N ALA A 10 2.44 0.26 13.18
CA ALA A 10 2.98 -0.83 12.39
C ALA A 10 1.99 -2.01 12.31
N ALA A 11 1.41 -2.44 13.42
CA ALA A 11 0.43 -3.53 13.42
C ALA A 11 -0.84 -3.19 12.60
N LEU A 12 -1.28 -1.92 12.60
CA LEU A 12 -2.40 -1.46 11.78
C LEU A 12 -2.07 -1.54 10.28
N ALA A 13 -0.87 -1.10 9.89
CA ALA A 13 -0.38 -1.22 8.51
C ALA A 13 -0.32 -2.68 8.03
N ARG A 14 0.19 -3.61 8.86
CA ARG A 14 0.16 -5.06 8.55
C ARG A 14 -1.25 -5.59 8.32
N SER A 15 -2.23 -5.04 9.03
CA SER A 15 -3.56 -5.61 9.13
C SER A 15 -4.45 -5.37 7.92
N SER A 16 -4.10 -4.42 7.04
CA SER A 16 -5.02 -3.97 5.97
C SER A 16 -5.69 -5.09 5.16
N PRO A 17 -4.99 -6.16 4.73
CA PRO A 17 -5.58 -7.23 3.91
C PRO A 17 -6.81 -7.92 4.52
N TRP A 18 -6.95 -7.88 5.85
CA TRP A 18 -7.96 -8.63 6.60
C TRP A 18 -9.00 -7.74 7.30
N ARG A 19 -8.97 -6.43 7.04
CA ARG A 19 -9.83 -5.44 7.72
C ARG A 19 -11.00 -4.94 6.87
N TRP A 20 -10.98 -5.21 5.57
CA TRP A 20 -12.01 -4.79 4.64
C TRP A 20 -12.03 -5.72 3.41
N SER A 21 -13.19 -5.80 2.79
CA SER A 21 -13.51 -6.60 1.61
C SER A 21 -13.88 -5.73 0.41
N THR A 22 -14.53 -4.58 0.65
CA THR A 22 -14.76 -3.57 -0.39
C THR A 22 -14.35 -2.18 0.07
N LEU A 23 -13.88 -1.36 -0.88
CA LEU A 23 -13.58 0.04 -0.67
C LEU A 23 -14.05 0.87 -1.86
N ARG A 24 -14.70 1.98 -1.56
CA ARG A 24 -14.91 3.07 -2.50
C ARG A 24 -14.18 4.31 -1.98
N PHE A 25 -13.36 4.91 -2.83
CA PHE A 25 -12.53 6.04 -2.43
C PHE A 25 -12.20 6.95 -3.60
N THR A 26 -11.78 8.17 -3.26
CA THR A 26 -11.15 9.11 -4.21
C THR A 26 -9.70 9.31 -3.79
N VAL A 27 -8.75 9.36 -4.73
CA VAL A 27 -7.34 9.64 -4.45
C VAL A 27 -6.79 10.71 -5.40
N ARG A 28 -5.89 11.54 -4.88
CA ARG A 28 -5.12 12.54 -5.61
C ARG A 28 -3.64 12.49 -5.22
N TRP A 29 -2.77 13.03 -6.06
CA TRP A 29 -1.32 13.05 -5.85
C TRP A 29 -0.78 14.49 -5.86
N PRO A 30 -0.89 15.22 -4.74
CA PRO A 30 -0.35 16.57 -4.64
C PRO A 30 1.15 16.58 -4.96
N GLY A 31 1.60 17.59 -5.71
CA GLY A 31 3.02 17.78 -6.02
C GLY A 31 3.65 16.74 -6.95
N ASP A 32 2.88 15.78 -7.48
CA ASP A 32 3.37 14.83 -8.48
C ASP A 32 3.27 15.43 -9.90
N PRO A 33 4.39 15.55 -10.64
CA PRO A 33 4.38 16.12 -11.98
C PRO A 33 3.95 15.12 -13.07
N TRP A 34 3.94 13.83 -12.76
CA TRP A 34 3.69 12.74 -13.71
C TRP A 34 2.28 12.17 -13.57
N THR A 35 1.74 12.16 -12.36
CA THR A 35 0.37 11.73 -12.09
C THR A 35 -0.54 12.94 -12.00
N ASN A 36 -1.21 13.25 -13.12
CA ASN A 36 -2.14 14.37 -13.18
C ASN A 36 -3.58 13.87 -13.11
N GLY A 37 -4.34 14.40 -12.16
CA GLY A 37 -5.76 14.11 -11.98
C GLY A 37 -6.07 13.20 -10.79
N ALA A 38 -7.15 13.52 -10.11
CA ALA A 38 -7.72 12.66 -9.09
C ALA A 38 -8.60 11.60 -9.75
N VAL A 39 -8.66 10.41 -9.14
CA VAL A 39 -9.51 9.31 -9.59
C VAL A 39 -10.41 8.85 -8.47
N ARG A 40 -11.58 8.34 -8.84
CA ARG A 40 -12.48 7.60 -7.96
C ARG A 40 -12.37 6.12 -8.30
N ALA A 41 -12.31 5.28 -7.28
CA ALA A 41 -12.17 3.85 -7.45
C ALA A 41 -13.12 3.06 -6.56
N TRP A 42 -13.47 1.88 -7.08
CA TRP A 42 -14.18 0.82 -6.39
C TRP A 42 -13.30 -0.41 -6.43
N LEU A 43 -13.02 -0.96 -5.27
CA LEU A 43 -12.24 -2.17 -5.13
C LEU A 43 -13.06 -3.18 -4.34
N ARG A 44 -13.12 -4.41 -4.84
CA ARG A 44 -13.65 -5.55 -4.09
C ARG A 44 -12.63 -6.67 -4.14
N ARG A 45 -12.09 -7.00 -2.96
CA ARG A 45 -11.14 -8.08 -2.80
C ARG A 45 -11.80 -9.43 -3.12
N PRO A 46 -11.04 -10.37 -3.70
CA PRO A 46 -9.61 -10.26 -3.95
C PRO A 46 -9.22 -9.62 -5.29
N ASP A 47 -10.15 -9.47 -6.25
CA ASP A 47 -9.79 -9.41 -7.67
C ASP A 47 -10.40 -8.23 -8.44
N SER A 48 -11.39 -7.53 -7.89
CA SER A 48 -12.25 -6.65 -8.68
C SER A 48 -11.84 -5.18 -8.53
N LEU A 49 -11.63 -4.48 -9.65
CA LEU A 49 -11.26 -3.07 -9.68
C LEU A 49 -12.06 -2.31 -10.72
N ARG A 50 -12.56 -1.14 -10.34
CA ARG A 50 -13.06 -0.10 -11.24
C ARG A 50 -12.40 1.22 -10.88
N VAL A 51 -11.97 1.96 -11.89
CA VAL A 51 -11.42 3.32 -11.74
C VAL A 51 -12.07 4.24 -12.75
N GLU A 52 -12.50 5.39 -12.27
CA GLU A 52 -13.05 6.49 -13.04
C GLU A 52 -12.29 7.79 -12.74
N SER A 53 -12.21 8.68 -13.72
CA SER A 53 -11.88 10.08 -13.46
C SER A 53 -13.01 10.77 -12.70
N LEU A 54 -12.75 11.93 -12.08
CA LEU A 54 -13.76 12.64 -11.28
C LEU A 54 -14.97 13.16 -12.08
N ASP A 55 -14.83 13.33 -13.40
CA ASP A 55 -15.92 13.66 -14.32
C ASP A 55 -16.73 12.43 -14.78
N GLY A 56 -16.39 11.23 -14.28
CA GLY A 56 -17.12 9.98 -14.52
C GLY A 56 -16.68 9.20 -15.76
N ALA A 57 -15.57 9.57 -16.41
CA ALA A 57 -15.04 8.76 -17.50
C ALA A 57 -14.42 7.46 -16.96
N LEU A 58 -14.83 6.32 -17.54
CA LEU A 58 -14.29 5.02 -17.18
C LEU A 58 -12.84 4.88 -17.66
N LEU A 59 -11.91 4.72 -16.71
CA LEU A 59 -10.49 4.50 -16.99
C LEU A 59 -10.15 3.00 -17.01
N ARG A 60 -10.69 2.23 -16.05
CA ARG A 60 -10.45 0.80 -15.91
C ARG A 60 -11.64 0.09 -15.26
N ALA A 61 -11.96 -1.12 -15.70
CA ALA A 61 -12.87 -2.04 -15.02
C ALA A 61 -12.44 -3.48 -15.33
N GLU A 62 -11.96 -4.22 -14.33
CA GLU A 62 -11.42 -5.56 -14.52
C GLU A 62 -11.57 -6.46 -13.30
N ARG A 63 -11.35 -7.76 -13.55
CA ARG A 63 -11.08 -8.78 -12.54
C ARG A 63 -9.68 -9.34 -12.75
N THR A 64 -8.82 -9.20 -11.75
CA THR A 64 -7.43 -9.68 -11.78
C THR A 64 -7.39 -11.18 -11.45
N PRO A 65 -6.89 -12.05 -12.34
CA PRO A 65 -6.73 -13.46 -12.02
C PRO A 65 -5.66 -13.68 -10.94
N PRO A 66 -5.67 -14.82 -10.22
CA PRO A 66 -4.64 -15.10 -9.23
C PRO A 66 -3.26 -15.20 -9.91
N PRO A 67 -2.21 -14.63 -9.31
CA PRO A 67 -0.88 -14.69 -9.90
C PRO A 67 -0.35 -16.13 -9.88
N THR A 68 0.49 -16.44 -10.87
CA THR A 68 1.16 -17.74 -10.98
C THR A 68 2.60 -17.59 -10.51
N VAL A 69 3.00 -18.41 -9.54
CA VAL A 69 4.34 -18.45 -8.96
C VAL A 69 5.13 -19.59 -9.58
N GLY A 70 6.31 -19.28 -10.12
CA GLY A 70 7.28 -20.27 -10.57
C GLY A 70 8.13 -20.78 -9.41
N ILE A 71 8.22 -22.11 -9.27
CA ILE A 71 9.06 -22.80 -8.30
C ILE A 71 10.17 -23.49 -9.08
N LEU A 72 11.39 -22.98 -8.94
CA LEU A 72 12.59 -23.55 -9.55
C LEU A 72 13.28 -24.50 -8.59
N GLY A 73 13.56 -25.72 -9.03
CA GLY A 73 14.34 -26.70 -8.29
C GLY A 73 15.39 -27.38 -9.17
N LEU A 74 16.28 -28.15 -8.54
CA LEU A 74 17.37 -28.87 -9.24
C LEU A 74 16.88 -29.86 -10.32
N GLY A 75 15.60 -30.24 -10.29
CA GLY A 75 14.96 -31.15 -11.26
C GLY A 75 14.06 -30.46 -12.30
N GLY A 76 14.08 -29.12 -12.41
CA GLY A 76 13.22 -28.36 -13.32
C GLY A 76 12.28 -27.38 -12.61
N GLY A 77 11.47 -26.66 -13.38
CA GLY A 77 10.52 -25.66 -12.89
C GLY A 77 9.09 -26.19 -12.84
N THR A 78 8.35 -25.87 -11.78
CA THR A 78 6.89 -26.05 -11.72
C THR A 78 6.20 -24.72 -11.47
N THR A 79 4.92 -24.61 -11.79
CA THR A 79 4.12 -23.41 -11.51
C THR A 79 2.97 -23.73 -10.58
N ARG A 80 2.66 -22.82 -9.66
CA ARG A 80 1.48 -22.90 -8.77
C ARG A 80 0.73 -21.58 -8.75
N GLN A 81 -0.59 -21.64 -8.63
CA GLN A 81 -1.39 -20.44 -8.39
C GLN A 81 -1.22 -19.98 -6.95
N ALA A 82 -0.95 -18.69 -6.78
CA ALA A 82 -0.97 -18.06 -5.47
C ALA A 82 -2.43 -17.89 -5.00
N ARG A 83 -2.59 -17.83 -3.68
CA ARG A 83 -3.85 -17.51 -3.00
C ARG A 83 -3.78 -16.09 -2.49
N TRP A 84 -4.89 -15.37 -2.49
CA TRP A 84 -4.92 -14.04 -1.89
C TRP A 84 -4.94 -14.11 -0.37
N ALA A 85 -4.12 -13.27 0.27
CA ALA A 85 -4.07 -13.15 1.72
C ALA A 85 -5.42 -12.78 2.33
N SER A 86 -6.21 -11.95 1.62
CA SER A 86 -7.56 -11.55 2.03
C SER A 86 -8.57 -12.72 2.09
N GLN A 87 -8.27 -13.84 1.44
CA GLN A 87 -9.06 -15.07 1.47
C GLN A 87 -8.38 -16.20 2.26
N ALA A 88 -7.16 -15.98 2.73
CA ALA A 88 -6.42 -16.95 3.52
C ALA A 88 -6.92 -16.99 4.97
N VAL A 89 -6.46 -18.00 5.72
CA VAL A 89 -6.69 -18.08 7.16
C VAL A 89 -6.14 -16.80 7.82
N ARG A 90 -6.93 -16.21 8.72
CA ARG A 90 -6.56 -14.99 9.43
C ARG A 90 -5.25 -15.24 10.20
N PRO A 91 -4.25 -14.34 10.09
CA PRO A 91 -2.97 -14.52 10.76
C PRO A 91 -3.09 -14.33 12.28
N PRO A 92 -2.03 -14.66 13.05
CA PRO A 92 -1.98 -14.41 14.48
C PRO A 92 -2.33 -12.95 14.81
N LEU A 93 -3.24 -12.77 15.76
CA LEU A 93 -3.67 -11.45 16.24
C LEU A 93 -3.06 -11.15 17.60
N ARG A 94 -2.77 -9.87 17.81
CA ARG A 94 -2.46 -9.28 19.10
C ARG A 94 -3.72 -9.20 19.98
N PRO A 95 -3.57 -8.96 21.29
CA PRO A 95 -4.72 -8.73 22.19
C PRO A 95 -5.64 -7.57 21.77
N ASP A 96 -5.10 -6.59 21.03
CA ASP A 96 -5.85 -5.43 20.52
C ASP A 96 -6.57 -5.69 19.18
N GLY A 97 -6.47 -6.92 18.66
CA GLY A 97 -7.13 -7.38 17.43
C GLY A 97 -6.39 -7.02 16.13
N LEU A 98 -5.21 -6.38 16.22
CA LEU A 98 -4.35 -6.14 15.05
C LEU A 98 -3.46 -7.35 14.77
N VAL A 99 -3.01 -7.48 13.53
CA VAL A 99 -2.12 -8.56 13.09
C VAL A 99 -0.77 -8.44 13.81
N ALA A 100 -0.35 -9.52 14.46
CA ALA A 100 0.96 -9.62 15.09
C ALA A 100 2.05 -9.76 14.03
N GLU A 101 1.88 -10.73 13.12
CA GLU A 101 2.86 -11.10 12.09
C GLU A 101 2.13 -11.57 10.83
N ARG A 102 2.65 -11.20 9.66
CA ARG A 102 2.10 -11.65 8.37
C ARG A 102 2.74 -12.98 7.95
N PRO A 103 1.98 -13.94 7.40
CA PRO A 103 2.56 -15.19 6.91
C PRO A 103 3.60 -14.97 5.81
N SER A 104 4.76 -15.62 5.91
CA SER A 104 5.82 -15.60 4.90
C SER A 104 5.64 -16.65 3.79
N ASP A 105 4.41 -17.14 3.58
CA ASP A 105 4.10 -18.16 2.56
C ASP A 105 4.29 -17.56 1.15
N PRO A 106 5.24 -18.08 0.33
CA PRO A 106 5.47 -17.59 -1.03
C PRO A 106 4.31 -17.85 -1.99
N LEU A 107 3.33 -18.67 -1.60
CA LEU A 107 2.09 -18.88 -2.34
C LEU A 107 0.96 -17.96 -1.87
N LEU A 108 1.22 -17.00 -0.97
CA LEU A 108 0.29 -15.91 -0.66
C LEU A 108 0.66 -14.65 -1.43
N THR A 109 -0.31 -14.10 -2.14
CA THR A 109 -0.21 -12.75 -2.67
C THR A 109 -0.96 -11.77 -1.78
N TYR A 110 -0.32 -10.63 -1.55
CA TYR A 110 -0.86 -9.49 -0.82
C TYR A 110 -1.23 -8.33 -1.76
N ASP A 111 -1.05 -8.52 -3.07
CA ASP A 111 -1.36 -7.48 -4.04
C ASP A 111 -2.88 -7.37 -4.21
N ASP A 112 -3.40 -6.20 -3.89
CA ASP A 112 -4.69 -5.74 -4.37
C ASP A 112 -4.62 -5.45 -5.88
N PRO A 113 -5.75 -5.52 -6.62
CA PRO A 113 -5.82 -5.11 -8.02
C PRO A 113 -5.17 -3.74 -8.26
N MET A 114 -4.21 -3.70 -9.18
CA MET A 114 -3.35 -2.55 -9.39
C MET A 114 -3.95 -1.55 -10.39
N HIS A 115 -3.82 -0.26 -10.08
CA HIS A 115 -3.96 0.83 -11.05
C HIS A 115 -2.60 1.54 -11.20
N ASP A 116 -2.03 1.42 -12.39
CA ASP A 116 -0.87 2.14 -12.94
C ASP A 116 0.49 1.95 -12.25
N SER A 117 0.56 1.72 -10.93
CA SER A 117 1.84 1.54 -10.22
C SER A 117 1.70 0.73 -8.93
N TYR A 118 2.82 0.21 -8.41
CA TYR A 118 2.82 -0.44 -7.10
C TYR A 118 2.63 0.53 -5.92
N HIS A 119 2.80 1.83 -6.11
CA HIS A 119 2.42 2.83 -5.11
C HIS A 119 0.93 2.72 -4.77
N TRP A 120 0.07 2.45 -5.77
CA TRP A 120 -1.35 2.17 -5.58
C TRP A 120 -1.60 0.95 -4.68
N VAL A 121 -0.87 -0.12 -4.93
CA VAL A 121 -1.00 -1.35 -4.14
C VAL A 121 -0.47 -1.12 -2.73
N ALA A 122 0.65 -0.42 -2.59
CA ALA A 122 1.25 -0.11 -1.31
C ALA A 122 0.36 0.81 -0.46
N MET A 123 -0.38 1.76 -1.04
CA MET A 123 -1.30 2.58 -0.23
C MET A 123 -2.47 1.75 0.32
N LEU A 124 -2.94 0.74 -0.42
CA LEU A 124 -4.02 -0.15 -0.01
C LEU A 124 -3.57 -1.21 1.00
N ASP A 125 -2.35 -1.72 0.86
CA ASP A 125 -1.70 -2.65 1.78
C ASP A 125 -0.30 -2.14 2.19
N PRO A 126 -0.24 -1.22 3.17
CA PRO A 126 0.98 -0.48 3.49
C PRO A 126 1.93 -1.24 4.42
N ALA A 127 2.07 -2.55 4.23
CA ALA A 127 2.92 -3.41 5.07
C ALA A 127 4.40 -2.95 5.09
N GLU A 128 4.88 -2.27 4.04
CA GLU A 128 6.21 -1.65 3.99
C GLU A 128 6.42 -0.54 5.04
N LEU A 129 5.35 -0.04 5.65
CA LEU A 129 5.44 0.90 6.78
C LEU A 129 5.63 0.20 8.13
N ALA A 130 5.47 -1.12 8.18
CA ALA A 130 5.54 -1.91 9.40
C ALA A 130 6.85 -2.68 9.49
N ASP A 131 7.13 -3.47 8.45
CA ASP A 131 8.16 -4.48 8.47
C ASP A 131 9.23 -4.17 7.42
N GLY A 132 10.48 -4.16 7.87
CA GLY A 132 11.67 -4.04 7.04
C GLY A 132 12.56 -5.25 7.21
N VAL A 133 13.61 -5.31 6.41
CA VAL A 133 14.56 -6.43 6.39
C VAL A 133 15.98 -5.90 6.45
N ASP A 134 16.77 -6.37 7.41
CA ASP A 134 18.20 -6.08 7.46
C ASP A 134 18.89 -6.71 6.23
N ARG A 135 19.60 -5.90 5.47
CA ARG A 135 20.20 -6.35 4.20
C ARG A 135 21.38 -7.30 4.39
N ARG A 136 22.03 -7.30 5.56
CA ARG A 136 23.22 -8.10 5.84
C ARG A 136 22.86 -9.54 6.19
N ASP A 137 21.86 -9.73 7.04
CA ASP A 137 21.49 -11.05 7.58
C ASP A 137 20.05 -11.49 7.24
N ARG A 138 19.29 -10.63 6.55
CA ARG A 138 17.90 -10.88 6.12
C ARG A 138 16.93 -11.06 7.30
N SER A 139 17.29 -10.60 8.49
CA SER A 139 16.41 -10.62 9.65
C SER A 139 15.35 -9.51 9.58
N TRP A 140 14.20 -9.78 10.20
CA TRP A 140 13.13 -8.81 10.33
C TRP A 140 13.51 -7.68 11.29
N ALA A 141 13.27 -6.45 10.86
CA ALA A 141 13.51 -5.25 11.63
C ALA A 141 12.39 -4.22 11.39
N PRO A 142 12.22 -3.20 12.25
CA PRO A 142 11.31 -2.10 11.94
C PRO A 142 11.71 -1.42 10.63
N ALA A 143 10.75 -1.16 9.75
CA ALA A 143 10.98 -0.43 8.51
C ALA A 143 11.25 1.06 8.74
N LEU A 144 10.65 1.63 9.81
CA LEU A 144 10.58 3.07 10.01
C LEU A 144 10.97 3.44 11.44
N ARG A 145 11.68 4.57 11.57
CA ARG A 145 11.68 5.35 12.81
C ARG A 145 10.40 6.16 12.86
N THR A 146 9.48 5.72 13.71
CA THR A 146 8.16 6.35 13.86
C THR A 146 8.18 7.31 15.04
N GLY A 147 7.81 8.57 14.80
CA GLY A 147 7.62 9.56 15.85
C GLY A 147 6.37 9.28 16.70
N THR A 148 5.91 10.30 17.44
CA THR A 148 4.65 10.19 18.19
C THR A 148 3.49 9.94 17.23
N VAL A 149 2.70 8.91 17.54
CA VAL A 149 1.48 8.59 16.80
C VAL A 149 0.30 9.30 17.46
N THR A 150 -0.47 10.03 16.67
CA THR A 150 -1.60 10.83 17.14
C THR A 150 -2.89 10.38 16.49
N ALA A 151 -3.98 10.32 17.25
CA ALA A 151 -5.31 10.13 16.69
C ALA A 151 -5.77 11.44 16.04
N VAL A 152 -6.21 11.36 14.79
CA VAL A 152 -6.69 12.49 13.99
C VAL A 152 -7.96 12.08 13.24
N GLU A 153 -8.59 13.05 12.59
CA GLU A 153 -9.61 12.80 11.59
C GLU A 153 -9.03 13.02 10.18
N HIS A 154 -9.35 12.13 9.24
CA HIS A 154 -9.07 12.30 7.83
C HIS A 154 -10.36 12.05 7.04
N ALA A 155 -10.87 13.09 6.37
CA ALA A 155 -12.09 13.03 5.57
C ALA A 155 -13.32 12.48 6.31
N GLY A 156 -13.55 12.88 7.56
CA GLY A 156 -14.69 12.42 8.37
C GLY A 156 -14.47 11.05 9.03
N ARG A 157 -13.27 10.48 8.95
CA ARG A 157 -12.95 9.14 9.46
C ARG A 157 -11.78 9.18 10.44
N ALA A 158 -11.83 8.31 11.45
CA ALA A 158 -10.74 8.18 12.41
C ALA A 158 -9.47 7.63 11.73
N ALA A 159 -8.36 8.35 11.90
CA ALA A 159 -7.07 7.98 11.36
C ALA A 159 -5.98 8.16 12.42
N TRP A 160 -4.84 7.51 12.22
CA TRP A 160 -3.62 7.76 12.99
C TRP A 160 -2.59 8.45 12.12
N GLU A 161 -1.99 9.51 12.63
CA GLU A 161 -0.91 10.26 11.98
C GLU A 161 0.41 10.06 12.72
N ALA A 162 1.48 9.89 11.95
CA ALA A 162 2.85 9.99 12.46
C ALA A 162 3.76 10.69 11.45
N VAL A 163 4.81 11.33 11.95
CA VAL A 163 5.98 11.68 11.14
C VAL A 163 6.97 10.52 11.23
N VAL A 164 7.38 10.00 10.09
CA VAL A 164 8.23 8.81 9.98
C VAL A 164 9.47 9.10 9.16
N VAL A 165 10.56 8.41 9.48
CA VAL A 165 11.79 8.38 8.68
C VAL A 165 12.07 6.92 8.33
N PRO A 166 12.16 6.55 7.03
CA PRO A 166 12.54 5.20 6.65
C PRO A 166 13.95 4.86 7.16
N GLU A 167 14.09 3.68 7.74
CA GLU A 167 15.38 3.13 8.15
C GLU A 167 16.08 2.44 6.96
N ASP A 168 17.35 2.06 7.11
CA ASP A 168 18.10 1.31 6.08
C ASP A 168 17.48 -0.06 5.78
N THR A 169 16.64 -0.56 6.68
CA THR A 169 15.84 -1.79 6.61
C THR A 169 14.55 -1.61 5.83
N TYR A 170 14.14 -0.38 5.49
CA TYR A 170 12.93 -0.13 4.68
C TYR A 170 13.06 -0.84 3.32
N GLU A 171 12.15 -1.76 3.08
CA GLU A 171 12.03 -2.54 1.85
C GLU A 171 10.66 -2.23 1.24
N PRO A 172 10.59 -1.29 0.27
CA PRO A 172 9.32 -0.96 -0.37
C PRO A 172 8.83 -2.14 -1.21
N ARG A 173 7.53 -2.19 -1.45
CA ARG A 173 6.93 -3.17 -2.39
C ARG A 173 7.56 -3.07 -3.78
N CYS A 174 7.91 -1.85 -4.19
CA CYS A 174 8.57 -1.60 -5.47
C CYS A 174 9.53 -0.41 -5.34
N GLY A 175 10.78 -0.60 -5.80
CA GLY A 175 11.82 0.43 -5.72
C GLY A 175 11.59 1.64 -6.62
N CYS A 176 10.95 1.47 -7.77
CA CYS A 176 10.70 2.58 -8.70
C CYS A 176 9.47 3.44 -8.35
N CYS A 177 8.56 2.92 -7.50
CA CYS A 177 7.35 3.62 -7.04
C CYS A 177 7.00 3.30 -5.57
N PRO A 178 7.92 3.56 -4.62
CA PRO A 178 7.70 3.30 -3.19
C PRO A 178 6.65 4.27 -2.60
N LEU A 179 6.08 3.96 -1.43
CA LEU A 179 5.34 5.00 -0.68
C LEU A 179 6.29 6.11 -0.21
N LEU A 180 7.47 5.72 0.30
CA LEU A 180 8.44 6.63 0.90
C LEU A 180 9.74 6.60 0.09
N ARG A 181 9.87 7.46 -0.92
CA ARG A 181 11.05 7.49 -1.79
C ARG A 181 12.28 8.01 -1.05
N THR A 182 13.31 7.18 -0.92
CA THR A 182 14.58 7.54 -0.29
C THR A 182 15.76 7.34 -1.23
N ARG A 183 16.90 7.96 -0.90
CA ARG A 183 18.13 7.76 -1.63
C ARG A 183 18.58 6.31 -1.63
N ALA A 184 18.43 5.62 -0.50
CA ALA A 184 18.82 4.22 -0.37
C ALA A 184 18.01 3.31 -1.31
N VAL A 185 16.71 3.57 -1.46
CA VAL A 185 15.85 2.84 -2.40
C VAL A 185 16.25 3.14 -3.84
N ASP A 186 16.41 4.42 -4.20
CA ASP A 186 16.77 4.81 -5.56
C ASP A 186 18.14 4.27 -5.99
N LEU A 187 19.13 4.22 -5.09
CA LEU A 187 20.45 3.66 -5.38
C LEU A 187 20.40 2.16 -5.71
N LEU A 188 19.47 1.42 -5.12
CA LEU A 188 19.27 -0.01 -5.39
C LEU A 188 18.48 -0.23 -6.68
N GLU A 189 17.38 0.52 -6.86
CA GLU A 189 16.52 0.37 -8.03
C GLU A 189 17.23 0.82 -9.31
N PHE A 190 17.95 1.93 -9.23
CA PHE A 190 18.55 2.60 -10.38
C PHE A 190 20.08 2.51 -10.36
N GLU A 191 20.61 1.37 -9.92
CA GLU A 191 22.05 1.12 -9.91
C GLU A 191 22.66 1.40 -11.30
N GLY A 192 23.74 2.20 -11.33
CA GLY A 192 24.40 2.61 -12.57
C GLY A 192 23.67 3.70 -13.38
N ARG A 193 22.59 4.29 -12.86
CA ARG A 193 21.79 5.35 -13.49
C ARG A 193 21.76 6.61 -12.61
N PRO A 194 22.88 7.34 -12.44
CA PRO A 194 22.96 8.50 -11.54
C PRO A 194 21.96 9.60 -11.89
N GLU A 195 21.54 9.71 -13.15
CA GLU A 195 20.52 10.66 -13.62
C GLU A 195 19.11 10.35 -13.11
N ALA A 196 18.87 9.14 -12.59
CA ALA A 196 17.58 8.77 -11.97
C ALA A 196 17.49 9.21 -10.49
N LEU A 197 18.62 9.58 -9.87
CA LEU A 197 18.67 10.02 -8.48
C LEU A 197 18.14 11.45 -8.33
N LEU A 198 17.41 11.70 -7.25
CA LEU A 198 17.01 13.07 -6.90
C LEU A 198 18.22 13.87 -6.37
N GLU A 199 18.25 15.17 -6.69
CA GLU A 199 19.22 16.11 -6.13
C GLU A 199 19.05 16.25 -4.61
N ALA A 200 17.80 16.21 -4.13
CA ALA A 200 17.44 16.25 -2.71
C ALA A 200 16.27 15.31 -2.42
N TYR A 201 16.41 14.51 -1.35
CA TYR A 201 15.39 13.58 -0.88
C TYR A 201 14.65 14.17 0.33
N PRO A 202 13.40 13.74 0.60
CA PRO A 202 12.67 14.13 1.80
C PRO A 202 13.43 13.75 3.08
N ASP A 203 13.38 14.62 4.08
CA ASP A 203 13.98 14.37 5.41
C ASP A 203 13.12 13.43 6.25
N ALA A 204 11.80 13.50 6.05
CA ALA A 204 10.79 12.69 6.72
C ALA A 204 9.50 12.68 5.89
N PHE A 205 8.53 11.90 6.34
CA PHE A 205 7.21 11.82 5.74
C PHE A 205 6.14 11.94 6.81
N ARG A 206 5.11 12.74 6.57
CA ARG A 206 3.85 12.62 7.33
C ARG A 206 3.04 11.52 6.69
N VAL A 207 2.60 10.56 7.50
CA VAL A 207 1.82 9.41 7.06
C VAL A 207 0.55 9.29 7.89
N ARG A 208 -0.58 8.94 7.23
CA ARG A 208 -1.83 8.62 7.92
C ARG A 208 -2.36 7.24 7.54
N LEU A 209 -2.81 6.50 8.53
CA LEU A 209 -3.53 5.23 8.36
C LEU A 209 -4.99 5.38 8.83
N ASP A 210 -5.96 4.95 8.02
CA ASP A 210 -7.36 4.85 8.47
C ASP A 210 -7.50 3.72 9.50
N VAL A 211 -8.09 4.00 10.67
CA VAL A 211 -8.12 3.05 11.80
C VAL A 211 -9.00 1.84 11.52
N GLN A 212 -10.07 2.02 10.73
CA GLN A 212 -10.96 0.91 10.40
C GLN A 212 -10.29 -0.05 9.43
N THR A 213 -9.61 0.46 8.41
CA THR A 213 -9.16 -0.33 7.25
C THR A 213 -7.67 -0.65 7.27
N GLY A 214 -6.84 0.15 7.93
CA GLY A 214 -5.38 0.08 7.86
C GLY A 214 -4.77 0.62 6.56
N VAL A 215 -5.58 1.18 5.66
CA VAL A 215 -5.14 1.81 4.41
C VAL A 215 -4.32 3.05 4.72
N CYS A 216 -3.23 3.25 3.98
CA CYS A 216 -2.45 4.49 4.02
C CYS A 216 -3.20 5.57 3.24
N VAL A 217 -3.87 6.46 3.97
CA VAL A 217 -4.74 7.50 3.39
C VAL A 217 -3.99 8.80 3.07
N LEU A 218 -2.78 8.98 3.61
CA LEU A 218 -1.97 10.15 3.32
C LEU A 218 -0.49 9.78 3.36
N THR A 219 0.26 10.23 2.36
CA THR A 219 1.70 10.48 2.48
C THR A 219 1.99 11.92 2.10
N GLN A 220 2.96 12.53 2.78
CA GLN A 220 3.42 13.87 2.47
C GLN A 220 4.91 13.99 2.77
N GLU A 221 5.70 14.30 1.74
CA GLU A 221 7.12 14.60 1.83
C GLU A 221 7.35 15.86 2.70
N ILE A 222 8.22 15.74 3.70
CA ILE A 222 8.70 16.85 4.54
C ILE A 222 10.16 17.12 4.16
N GLY A 223 10.45 18.34 3.72
CA GLY A 223 11.75 18.70 3.17
C GLY A 223 11.96 18.15 1.75
N GLY A 224 13.23 18.03 1.35
CA GLY A 224 13.62 17.54 0.02
C GLY A 224 13.24 18.45 -1.15
N LEU A 225 13.28 17.88 -2.36
CA LEU A 225 13.03 18.61 -3.61
C LEU A 225 11.57 19.06 -3.77
N ARG A 226 10.60 18.29 -3.24
CA ARG A 226 9.16 18.51 -3.45
C ARG A 226 8.36 18.42 -2.15
N PRO A 227 8.55 19.36 -1.20
CA PRO A 227 7.77 19.38 0.04
C PRO A 227 6.27 19.38 -0.25
N GLY A 228 5.52 18.53 0.45
CA GLY A 228 4.09 18.37 0.23
C GLY A 228 3.71 17.31 -0.81
N LYS A 229 4.67 16.74 -1.54
CA LYS A 229 4.41 15.67 -2.50
C LYS A 229 3.96 14.38 -1.80
N GLY A 230 3.07 13.62 -2.43
CA GLY A 230 2.62 12.32 -1.94
C GLY A 230 1.25 11.98 -2.47
N HIS A 231 0.41 11.37 -1.65
CA HIS A 231 -0.98 11.08 -1.98
C HIS A 231 -1.94 11.47 -0.86
N ASP A 232 -3.20 11.71 -1.21
CA ASP A 232 -4.31 11.98 -0.31
C ASP A 232 -5.54 11.18 -0.78
N LEU A 233 -5.85 10.12 -0.05
CA LEU A 233 -6.93 9.16 -0.34
C LEU A 233 -8.06 9.32 0.66
N ARG A 234 -9.24 9.65 0.13
CA ARG A 234 -10.47 9.84 0.89
C ARG A 234 -11.35 8.60 0.74
N ILE A 235 -11.47 7.82 1.79
CA ILE A 235 -12.39 6.67 1.84
C ILE A 235 -13.83 7.18 1.93
N GLU A 236 -14.66 6.78 0.98
CA GLU A 236 -16.07 7.16 0.88
C GLU A 236 -16.99 6.08 1.44
N ALA A 237 -16.61 4.80 1.30
CA ALA A 237 -17.32 3.66 1.89
C ALA A 237 -16.40 2.45 2.09
N VAL A 238 -16.73 1.63 3.08
CA VAL A 238 -16.03 0.40 3.46
C VAL A 238 -17.05 -0.71 3.60
N ASP A 239 -16.77 -1.88 3.03
CA ASP A 239 -17.62 -3.08 3.09
C ASP A 239 -19.06 -2.84 2.60
N GLU A 240 -19.25 -1.85 1.71
CA GLU A 240 -20.51 -1.68 1.00
C GLU A 240 -20.68 -2.82 -0.03
N PRO A 241 -21.88 -3.39 -0.17
CA PRO A 241 -22.16 -4.34 -1.25
C PRO A 241 -21.89 -3.70 -2.62
N MET A 242 -21.12 -4.41 -3.47
CA MET A 242 -20.81 -3.98 -4.83
C MET A 242 -21.22 -5.07 -5.82
N ASP A 243 -22.06 -4.71 -6.79
CA ASP A 243 -22.55 -5.62 -7.83
C ASP A 243 -21.45 -5.96 -8.85
N ASP A 244 -21.49 -7.18 -9.37
CA ASP A 244 -20.54 -7.67 -10.38
C ASP A 244 -20.51 -6.82 -11.66
N ALA A 245 -21.65 -6.25 -12.05
CA ALA A 245 -21.76 -5.41 -13.23
C ALA A 245 -20.87 -4.16 -13.14
N LEU A 246 -20.53 -3.70 -11.93
CA LEU A 246 -19.65 -2.56 -11.70
C LEU A 246 -18.24 -2.79 -12.27
N PHE A 247 -17.77 -4.03 -12.24
CA PHE A 247 -16.40 -4.43 -12.60
C PHE A 247 -16.29 -5.00 -14.02
N THR A 248 -17.39 -4.99 -14.78
CA THR A 248 -17.39 -5.40 -16.18
C THR A 248 -17.34 -4.17 -17.08
N GLN A 249 -16.41 -4.14 -18.02
CA GLN A 249 -16.42 -3.14 -19.08
C GLN A 249 -17.62 -3.45 -19.99
N ARG A 250 -18.69 -2.63 -19.93
CA ARG A 250 -19.79 -2.77 -20.90
C ARG A 250 -19.21 -2.54 -22.30
N ARG A 251 -19.15 -3.59 -23.13
CA ARG A 251 -18.91 -3.42 -24.57
C ARG A 251 -19.99 -2.47 -25.09
N ARG A 252 -19.59 -1.35 -25.70
CA ARG A 252 -20.51 -0.53 -26.49
C ARG A 252 -20.98 -1.43 -27.65
N THR A 253 -22.24 -1.85 -27.61
CA THR A 253 -22.99 -2.31 -28.79
C THR A 253 -23.25 -1.17 -29.74
#